data_AF-A0AB35X2X3-F1
#
_entry.id   AF-A0AB35X2X3-F1
#
_cell.length_a   1.000
_cell.length_b   1.000
_cell.length_c   1.000
_cell.angle_alpha   90.00
_cell.angle_beta   90.00
_cell.angle_gamma   90.00
#
_symmetry.space_group_name_H-M   'P 1'
#
loop_
_entity.id
_entity.type
_entity.pdbx_description
1 polymer ?
#
loop_
_entity_poly.entity_id
_entity_poly.type
_entity_poly.pdbx_seq_one_letter_code
_entity_poly.pdbx_strand_id
1 'polypeptide(L)'
;MMRYAVVDNGNVINIVEWDGVTEWKPNSGYPIQINDDVGIGWSYENNVFTAPPSEKNTPEQNLINARTQCDLASLKISEFRDMIDDNDFSQMTSDEVNAELASWTEYRKALRKYIADGDGSADFPLK
;
A
#
# COMPACT_ATOMS: atom_id res chain seq x y z
N MET A 1 -7.13 25.99 -2.69
CA MET A 1 -8.42 25.31 -2.97
C MET A 1 -8.62 24.25 -1.90
N MET A 2 -9.85 24.07 -1.43
CA MET A 2 -10.18 23.08 -0.39
C MET A 2 -10.88 21.89 -1.03
N ARG A 3 -10.65 20.69 -0.49
CA ARG A 3 -11.35 19.48 -0.91
C ARG A 3 -12.50 19.20 0.06
N TYR A 4 -13.63 18.77 -0.49
CA TYR A 4 -14.80 18.37 0.28
C TYR A 4 -15.26 16.98 -0.16
N ALA A 5 -15.54 16.13 0.82
CA ALA A 5 -16.27 14.89 0.61
C ALA A 5 -17.77 15.20 0.63
N VAL A 6 -18.49 14.79 -0.41
CA VAL A 6 -19.95 14.84 -0.43
C VAL A 6 -20.47 13.54 0.16
N VAL A 7 -21.12 13.62 1.32
CA VAL A 7 -21.64 12.47 2.06
C VAL A 7 -23.15 12.36 1.88
N ASP A 8 -23.61 11.20 1.43
CA ASP A 8 -25.03 10.85 1.30
C ASP A 8 -25.29 9.49 1.96
N ASN A 9 -26.31 9.42 2.82
CA ASN A 9 -26.65 8.24 3.62
C ASN A 9 -25.43 7.58 4.32
N GLY A 10 -24.54 8.40 4.88
CA GLY A 10 -23.35 7.94 5.59
C GLY A 10 -22.22 7.43 4.69
N ASN A 11 -22.29 7.65 3.36
CA ASN A 11 -21.25 7.26 2.42
C ASN A 11 -20.75 8.46 1.60
N VAL A 12 -19.46 8.50 1.32
CA VAL A 12 -18.84 9.48 0.43
C VAL A 12 -19.17 9.11 -1.01
N ILE A 13 -19.99 9.92 -1.67
CA ILE A 13 -20.43 9.70 -3.06
C ILE A 13 -19.61 10.48 -4.07
N ASN A 14 -18.91 11.55 -3.64
CA ASN A 14 -18.10 12.38 -4.51
C ASN A 14 -17.02 13.14 -3.71
N ILE A 15 -15.94 13.52 -4.40
CA ILE A 15 -14.96 14.48 -3.89
C ILE A 15 -14.96 15.70 -4.80
N VAL A 16 -15.08 16.89 -4.23
CA VAL A 16 -15.09 18.14 -4.98
C VAL A 16 -13.99 19.07 -4.49
N GLU A 17 -13.46 19.86 -5.42
CA GLU A 17 -12.65 21.03 -5.07
C GLU A 17 -13.53 22.27 -5.08
N TRP A 18 -13.52 23.01 -3.98
CA TRP A 18 -14.33 24.20 -3.82
C TRP A 18 -13.57 25.28 -3.06
N ASP A 19 -13.86 26.54 -3.35
CA ASP A 19 -13.22 27.70 -2.74
C ASP A 19 -13.78 28.05 -1.35
N GLY A 20 -14.93 27.47 -0.97
CA GLY A 20 -15.63 27.76 0.27
C GLY A 20 -16.37 29.11 0.27
N VAL A 21 -16.36 29.82 -0.86
CA VAL A 21 -16.87 31.20 -0.98
C VAL A 21 -17.98 31.29 -2.01
N THR A 22 -17.78 30.72 -3.20
CA THR A 22 -18.77 30.75 -4.26
C THR A 22 -19.98 29.91 -3.88
N GLU A 23 -21.20 30.46 -3.95
CA GLU A 23 -22.40 29.71 -3.58
C GLU A 23 -22.53 28.42 -4.40
N TRP A 24 -22.45 27.29 -3.69
CA TRP A 24 -22.55 25.96 -4.27
C TRP A 24 -23.12 24.99 -3.25
N LYS A 25 -23.92 24.02 -3.73
CA LYS A 25 -24.43 22.90 -2.94
C LYS A 25 -24.51 21.64 -3.81
N PRO A 26 -24.23 20.45 -3.27
CA PRO A 26 -24.39 19.22 -4.02
C PRO A 26 -25.88 18.92 -4.26
N ASN A 27 -26.17 18.16 -5.33
CA ASN A 27 -27.54 17.74 -5.66
C ASN A 27 -28.10 16.70 -4.67
N SER A 28 -27.22 15.96 -3.99
CA SER A 28 -27.54 15.02 -2.91
C SER A 28 -26.47 15.08 -1.83
N GLY A 29 -26.85 14.77 -0.59
CA GLY A 29 -25.94 14.75 0.55
C GLY A 29 -25.50 16.14 1.02
N TYR A 30 -24.39 16.17 1.77
CA TYR A 30 -23.80 17.39 2.33
C TYR A 30 -22.27 17.37 2.21
N PRO A 31 -21.63 18.53 1.93
CA PRO A 31 -20.18 18.61 1.81
C PRO A 31 -19.52 18.70 3.19
N ILE A 32 -18.44 17.95 3.38
CA ILE A 32 -17.59 17.99 4.58
C ILE A 32 -16.17 18.28 4.12
N GLN A 33 -15.54 19.30 4.69
CA GLN A 33 -14.16 19.62 4.36
C GLN A 33 -13.24 18.48 4.82
N ILE A 34 -12.35 18.04 3.94
CA ILE A 34 -11.39 16.96 4.21
C ILE A 34 -9.97 17.49 4.15
N ASN A 35 -9.14 17.03 5.09
CA ASN A 35 -7.71 17.34 5.14
C ASN A 35 -6.84 16.12 4.76
N ASP A 36 -7.45 14.93 4.73
CA ASP A 36 -6.80 13.64 4.44
C ASP A 36 -7.29 13.09 3.09
N ASP A 37 -6.66 12.00 2.64
CA ASP A 37 -7.03 11.26 1.42
C ASP A 37 -8.30 10.42 1.63
N VAL A 38 -9.43 11.11 1.84
CA VAL A 38 -10.76 10.51 1.80
C VAL A 38 -11.14 10.24 0.35
N GLY A 39 -11.58 9.01 0.09
CA GLY A 39 -12.01 8.55 -1.23
C GLY A 39 -13.52 8.42 -1.35
N ILE A 40 -13.99 8.34 -2.60
CA ILE A 40 -15.35 7.91 -2.92
C ILE A 40 -15.52 6.46 -2.43
N GLY A 41 -16.69 6.13 -1.87
CA GLY A 41 -17.01 4.82 -1.31
C GLY A 41 -16.61 4.64 0.15
N TRP A 42 -15.97 5.64 0.78
CA TRP A 42 -15.72 5.64 2.22
C TRP A 42 -17.03 5.86 2.99
N SER A 43 -17.13 5.29 4.19
CA SER A 43 -18.24 5.58 5.11
C SER A 43 -17.87 6.76 6.02
N TYR A 44 -18.88 7.49 6.48
CA TYR A 44 -18.73 8.61 7.40
C TYR A 44 -19.73 8.47 8.55
N GLU A 45 -19.21 8.21 9.75
CA GLU A 45 -20.00 8.08 10.97
C GLU A 45 -19.22 8.71 12.14
N ASN A 46 -19.92 9.39 13.05
CA ASN A 46 -19.33 10.01 14.25
C ASN A 46 -18.10 10.90 13.97
N ASN A 47 -18.13 11.68 12.89
CA ASN A 47 -17.02 12.51 12.40
C ASN A 47 -15.74 11.74 12.01
N VAL A 48 -15.86 10.45 11.70
CA VAL A 48 -14.75 9.61 11.25
C VAL A 48 -15.05 9.06 9.86
N PHE A 49 -14.12 9.26 8.94
CA PHE A 49 -14.13 8.61 7.63
C PHE A 49 -13.47 7.24 7.74
N THR A 50 -14.17 6.19 7.29
CA THR A 50 -13.67 4.82 7.29
C THR A 50 -13.60 4.31 5.85
N ALA A 51 -12.40 3.93 5.42
CA ALA A 51 -12.18 3.37 4.09
C ALA A 51 -12.99 2.08 3.90
N PRO A 52 -13.51 1.83 2.68
CA PRO A 52 -14.05 0.53 2.38
C PRO A 52 -12.94 -0.52 2.52
N PRO A 53 -13.27 -1.77 2.90
CA PRO A 53 -12.29 -2.84 2.91
C PRO A 53 -11.68 -2.97 1.51
N SER A 54 -10.34 -2.99 1.42
CA SER A 54 -9.66 -3.22 0.15
C SER A 54 -10.08 -4.58 -0.40
N GLU A 55 -10.30 -4.66 -1.71
CA GLU A 55 -10.54 -5.95 -2.36
C GLU A 55 -9.38 -6.89 -2.04
N LYS A 56 -9.70 -8.05 -1.46
CA LYS A 56 -8.68 -9.08 -1.22
C LYS A 56 -8.26 -9.64 -2.58
N ASN A 57 -6.96 -9.82 -2.75
CA ASN A 57 -6.43 -10.55 -3.90
C ASN A 57 -7.04 -11.95 -3.95
N THR A 58 -7.27 -12.45 -5.16
CA THR A 58 -7.58 -13.86 -5.35
C THR A 58 -6.37 -14.73 -5.00
N PRO A 59 -6.57 -16.04 -4.73
CA PRO A 59 -5.45 -16.95 -4.47
C PRO A 59 -4.41 -16.97 -5.59
N GLU A 60 -4.87 -16.90 -6.84
CA GLU A 60 -3.99 -16.81 -8.01
C GLU A 60 -3.18 -15.51 -8.02
N GLN A 61 -3.83 -14.37 -7.76
CA GLN A 61 -3.15 -13.08 -7.67
C GLN A 61 -2.12 -13.06 -6.54
N ASN A 62 -2.42 -13.68 -5.39
CA ASN A 62 -1.46 -13.80 -4.30
C ASN A 62 -0.22 -14.62 -4.70
N LEU A 63 -0.39 -15.73 -5.41
CA LEU A 63 0.74 -16.53 -5.90
C LEU A 63 1.56 -15.78 -6.95
N ILE A 64 0.91 -15.03 -7.85
CA ILE A 64 1.59 -14.18 -8.85
C ILE A 64 2.37 -13.07 -8.14
N ASN A 65 1.75 -12.37 -7.18
CA ASN A 65 2.38 -11.30 -6.42
C ASN A 65 3.57 -11.83 -5.60
N ALA A 66 3.42 -12.98 -4.94
CA ALA A 66 4.52 -13.61 -4.20
C ALA A 66 5.72 -13.96 -5.10
N ARG A 67 5.47 -14.44 -6.33
CA ARG A 67 6.53 -14.71 -7.33
C ARG A 67 7.25 -13.43 -7.74
N THR A 68 6.50 -12.38 -8.10
CA THR A 68 7.07 -11.06 -8.42
C THR A 68 7.93 -10.53 -7.29
N GLN A 69 7.48 -10.66 -6.04
CA GLN A 69 8.24 -10.25 -4.86
C GLN A 69 9.48 -11.13 -4.62
N CYS A 70 9.43 -12.42 -4.96
CA CYS A 70 10.57 -13.33 -4.85
C CYS A 70 11.66 -12.97 -5.86
N ASP A 71 11.27 -12.54 -7.07
CA ASP A 71 12.18 -12.05 -8.10
C ASP A 71 12.81 -10.72 -7.68
N LEU A 72 12.00 -9.78 -7.18
CA LEU A 72 12.48 -8.52 -6.62
C LEU A 72 13.48 -8.75 -5.46
N ALA A 73 13.16 -9.66 -4.54
CA ALA A 73 14.05 -9.99 -3.43
C ALA A 73 15.37 -10.58 -3.92
N SER A 74 15.36 -11.33 -5.03
CA SER A 74 16.59 -11.86 -5.63
C SER A 74 17.46 -10.75 -6.24
N LEU A 75 16.84 -9.76 -6.91
CA LEU A 75 17.54 -8.58 -7.40
C LEU A 75 18.18 -7.79 -6.26
N LYS A 76 17.42 -7.53 -5.19
CA LYS A 76 17.92 -6.80 -4.01
C LYS A 76 19.08 -7.52 -3.32
N ILE A 77 19.02 -8.84 -3.19
CA ILE A 77 20.13 -9.64 -2.66
C ILE A 77 21.38 -9.52 -3.53
N SER A 78 21.24 -9.46 -4.86
CA SER A 78 22.38 -9.24 -5.76
C SER A 78 22.98 -7.87 -5.54
N GLU A 79 22.15 -6.82 -5.55
CA GLU A 79 22.56 -5.43 -5.34
C GLU A 79 23.36 -5.26 -4.04
N PHE A 80 22.90 -5.82 -2.92
CA PHE A 80 23.64 -5.75 -1.67
C PHE A 80 24.94 -6.54 -1.66
N ARG A 81 25.03 -7.64 -2.42
CA ARG A 81 26.28 -8.40 -2.56
C ARG A 81 27.29 -7.63 -3.40
N ASP A 82 26.83 -7.02 -4.50
CA ASP A 82 27.67 -6.20 -5.36
C ASP A 82 28.22 -4.99 -4.56
N MET A 83 27.39 -4.34 -3.72
CA MET A 83 27.86 -3.29 -2.79
C MET A 83 28.96 -3.77 -1.84
N ILE A 84 28.85 -5.00 -1.31
CA ILE A 84 29.87 -5.59 -0.43
C ILE A 84 31.16 -5.87 -1.22
N ASP A 85 31.05 -6.44 -2.42
CA ASP A 85 32.18 -6.83 -3.25
C ASP A 85 32.96 -5.60 -3.76
N ASP A 86 32.25 -4.54 -4.15
CA ASP A 86 32.83 -3.27 -4.58
C ASP A 86 33.30 -2.39 -3.41
N ASN A 87 32.96 -2.78 -2.16
CA ASN A 87 33.16 -1.98 -0.94
C ASN A 87 32.55 -0.56 -1.09
N ASP A 88 31.45 -0.45 -1.84
CA ASP A 88 30.70 0.79 -2.07
C ASP A 88 29.56 0.90 -1.06
N PHE A 89 29.90 1.53 0.07
CA PHE A 89 29.00 1.81 1.19
C PHE A 89 28.61 3.29 1.23
N SER A 90 28.57 3.96 0.07
CA SER A 90 28.34 5.41 0.01
C SER A 90 26.95 5.86 0.52
N GLN A 91 25.95 4.97 0.47
CA GLN A 91 24.57 5.25 0.91
C GLN A 91 24.19 4.61 2.25
N MET A 92 24.88 3.54 2.66
CA MET A 92 24.57 2.72 3.83
C MET A 92 25.88 2.20 4.43
N THR A 93 25.95 2.04 5.74
CA THR A 93 27.10 1.41 6.40
C THR A 93 27.21 -0.08 6.05
N SER A 94 28.40 -0.66 6.20
CA SER A 94 28.61 -2.10 5.96
C SER A 94 27.70 -2.98 6.82
N ASP A 95 27.46 -2.59 8.08
CA ASP A 95 26.55 -3.32 8.98
C ASP A 95 25.10 -3.25 8.51
N GLU A 96 24.64 -2.09 8.02
CA GLU A 96 23.29 -1.91 7.47
C GLU A 96 23.10 -2.72 6.18
N VAL A 97 24.08 -2.73 5.27
CA VAL A 97 24.03 -3.55 4.06
C VAL A 97 23.96 -5.04 4.40
N ASN A 98 24.75 -5.50 5.36
CA ASN A 98 24.69 -6.90 5.82
C ASN A 98 23.35 -7.24 6.49
N ALA A 99 22.78 -6.31 7.26
CA ALA A 99 21.47 -6.48 7.88
C ALA A 99 20.35 -6.57 6.83
N GLU A 100 20.37 -5.70 5.81
CA GLU A 100 19.41 -5.77 4.70
C GLU A 100 19.58 -7.04 3.87
N LEU A 101 20.81 -7.45 3.57
CA LEU A 101 21.08 -8.71 2.87
C LEU A 101 20.48 -9.91 3.61
N ALA A 102 20.63 -9.97 4.94
CA ALA A 102 20.03 -11.00 5.78
C ALA A 102 18.49 -10.92 5.76
N SER A 103 17.93 -9.72 5.95
CA SER A 103 16.48 -9.48 5.95
C SER A 103 15.83 -9.88 4.61
N TRP A 104 16.39 -9.44 3.47
CA TRP A 104 15.90 -9.84 2.14
C TRP A 104 16.06 -11.34 1.88
N THR A 105 17.11 -11.97 2.41
CA THR A 105 17.31 -13.42 2.30
C THR A 105 16.22 -14.20 3.04
N GLU A 106 15.88 -13.81 4.26
CA GLU A 106 14.79 -14.43 5.03
C GLU A 106 13.43 -14.17 4.39
N TYR A 107 13.18 -12.95 3.92
CA TYR A 107 11.96 -12.63 3.16
C TYR A 107 11.80 -13.52 1.93
N ARG A 108 12.85 -13.66 1.11
CA ARG A 108 12.82 -14.55 -0.06
C ARG A 108 12.58 -16.01 0.30
N LYS A 109 13.12 -16.50 1.43
CA LYS A 109 12.85 -17.86 1.92
C LYS A 109 11.38 -18.03 2.29
N ALA A 110 10.80 -17.05 3.01
CA ALA A 110 9.37 -17.07 3.37
C ALA A 110 8.47 -17.09 2.12
N LEU A 111 8.77 -16.26 1.12
CA LEU A 111 8.05 -16.24 -0.16
C LEU A 111 8.15 -17.58 -0.89
N ARG A 112 9.34 -18.18 -0.97
CA ARG A 112 9.54 -19.49 -1.60
C ARG A 112 8.73 -20.59 -0.92
N LYS A 113 8.66 -20.57 0.41
CA LYS A 113 7.82 -21.50 1.18
C LYS A 113 6.34 -21.31 0.81
N TYR A 114 5.86 -20.07 0.86
CA TYR A 114 4.49 -19.73 0.49
C TYR A 114 4.12 -20.17 -0.94
N ILE A 115 5.00 -19.91 -1.92
CA ILE A 115 4.79 -20.31 -3.32
C ILE A 115 4.80 -21.84 -3.45
N ALA A 116 5.64 -22.54 -2.69
CA ALA A 116 5.71 -24.00 -2.71
C ALA A 116 4.48 -24.66 -2.07
N ASP A 117 3.88 -24.03 -1.05
CA ASP A 117 2.62 -24.48 -0.46
C ASP A 117 1.46 -24.40 -1.47
N GLY A 118 1.50 -23.43 -2.40
CA GLY A 118 0.65 -23.38 -3.60
C GLY A 118 -0.83 -23.06 -3.37
N ASP A 119 -1.24 -22.83 -2.12
CA ASP A 119 -2.62 -22.53 -1.72
C ASP A 119 -3.09 -21.14 -2.16
N GLY A 120 -2.27 -20.11 -1.91
CA GLY A 120 -2.59 -18.74 -2.29
C GLY A 120 -3.70 -18.06 -1.48
N SER A 121 -4.48 -18.81 -0.68
CA SER A 121 -5.68 -18.30 0.01
C SER A 121 -5.36 -17.33 1.15
N ALA A 122 -4.22 -17.53 1.82
CA ALA A 122 -3.68 -16.60 2.79
C ALA A 122 -2.91 -15.46 2.10
N ASP A 123 -2.81 -14.31 2.75
CA ASP A 123 -1.93 -13.23 2.29
C ASP A 123 -0.47 -13.71 2.29
N PHE A 124 0.28 -13.34 1.26
CA PHE A 124 1.69 -13.70 1.16
C PHE A 124 2.52 -12.85 2.14
N PRO A 125 3.69 -13.33 2.59
CA PRO A 125 4.59 -12.56 3.46
C PRO A 125 4.90 -11.18 2.86
N LEU A 126 4.90 -10.15 3.70
CA LEU A 126 5.33 -8.79 3.33
C LEU A 126 6.71 -8.51 3.94
N LYS A 127 7.47 -7.63 3.29
CA LYS A 127 8.74 -7.11 3.81
C LYS A 127 8.54 -5.73 4.42
#